data_AF-A0A963XUI8-F1
#
_entry.id   AF-A0A963XUI8-F1
#
_cell.length_a   1.000
_cell.length_b   1.000
_cell.length_c   1.000
_cell.angle_alpha   90.00
_cell.angle_beta   90.00
_cell.angle_gamma   90.00
#
_symmetry.space_group_name_H-M   'P 1'
#
loop_
_entity.id
_entity.type
_entity.pdbx_description
1 polymer ?
#
loop_
_entity_poly.entity_id
_entity_poly.type
_entity_poly.pdbx_seq_one_letter_code
_entity_poly.pdbx_strand_id
1 'polypeptide(L)'
;TLFMPDFGTARCDFPGGSAQALYDSIQKILSLPDATRIFVGHDYKAPGRDDYAWETTVAEEKARNVHVGAGRSADEFVAMREARDKTLGMPRLIVPSLQVNMRAGQMPPPEEDGNTYLKVPVNKL
;
A
#
# COMPACT_ATOMS: atom_id res chain seq x y z
N THR A 1 2.53 2.88 1.14
CA THR A 1 3.67 2.96 2.08
C THR A 1 3.15 2.95 3.52
N LEU A 2 2.68 4.09 4.02
CA LEU A 2 1.95 4.21 5.28
C LEU A 2 0.44 4.21 5.03
N PHE A 3 -0.31 3.72 6.01
CA PHE A 3 -1.73 4.01 6.23
C PHE A 3 -1.87 4.77 7.53
N MET A 4 -3.09 5.11 7.95
CA MET A 4 -3.32 5.68 9.28
C MET A 4 -2.62 4.84 10.37
N PRO A 5 -2.13 5.45 11.48
CA PRO A 5 -1.32 4.73 12.46
C PRO A 5 -2.00 3.47 13.01
N ASP A 6 -3.33 3.50 13.15
CA ASP A 6 -4.15 2.39 13.63
C ASP A 6 -4.31 1.23 12.62
N PHE A 7 -3.96 1.45 11.35
CA PHE A 7 -4.05 0.45 10.28
C PHE A 7 -2.68 -0.08 9.82
N GLY A 8 -1.62 0.73 9.94
CA GLY A 8 -0.24 0.29 9.75
C GLY A 8 0.34 0.60 8.37
N THR A 9 0.65 -0.42 7.58
CA THR A 9 1.42 -0.30 6.32
C THR A 9 0.83 -1.13 5.18
N ALA A 10 1.19 -0.72 3.95
CA ALA A 10 0.81 -1.43 2.72
C ALA A 10 1.49 -2.81 2.60
N ARG A 11 0.92 -3.66 1.72
CA ARG A 11 1.49 -4.96 1.31
C ARG A 11 2.72 -4.79 0.42
N CYS A 12 3.57 -5.82 0.35
CA CYS A 12 4.85 -5.84 -0.36
C CYS A 12 5.00 -7.01 -1.34
N ASP A 13 3.94 -7.75 -1.64
CA ASP A 13 3.95 -8.98 -2.43
C ASP A 13 3.54 -8.81 -3.90
N PHE A 14 3.36 -7.58 -4.38
CA PHE A 14 3.30 -7.32 -5.83
C PHE A 14 4.67 -7.54 -6.48
N PRO A 15 4.73 -7.81 -7.80
CA PRO A 15 6.00 -7.99 -8.51
C PRO A 15 6.98 -6.83 -8.26
N GLY A 16 8.18 -7.17 -7.76
CA GLY A 16 9.22 -6.20 -7.39
C GLY A 16 9.04 -5.54 -6.02
N GLY A 17 8.00 -5.89 -5.26
CA GLY A 17 7.81 -5.45 -3.89
C GLY A 17 8.81 -6.08 -2.92
N SER A 18 9.16 -5.35 -1.86
CA SER A 18 10.07 -5.81 -0.80
C SER A 18 9.68 -5.15 0.53
N ALA A 19 9.52 -5.95 1.57
CA ALA A 19 9.26 -5.45 2.92
C ALA A 19 10.45 -4.63 3.45
N GLN A 20 11.67 -5.07 3.18
CA GLN A 20 12.89 -4.33 3.55
C GLN A 20 12.91 -2.95 2.88
N ALA A 21 12.72 -2.89 1.56
CA ALA A 21 12.71 -1.62 0.84
C ALA A 21 11.58 -0.69 1.30
N LEU A 22 10.41 -1.26 1.65
CA LEU A 22 9.31 -0.50 2.23
C LEU A 22 9.70 0.10 3.59
N TYR A 23 10.32 -0.68 4.49
CA TYR A 23 10.80 -0.20 5.78
C TYR A 23 11.79 0.96 5.62
N ASP A 24 12.81 0.78 4.80
CA ASP A 24 13.83 1.81 4.56
C ASP A 24 13.21 3.10 4.00
N SER A 25 12.20 2.96 3.14
CA SER A 25 11.45 4.09 2.59
C SER A 25 10.61 4.80 3.65
N ILE A 26 9.97 4.04 4.56
CA ILE A 26 9.22 4.59 5.69
C ILE A 26 10.16 5.36 6.62
N GLN A 27 11.34 4.82 6.95
CA GLN A 27 12.29 5.51 7.83
C GLN A 27 12.77 6.84 7.24
N LYS A 28 12.90 6.95 5.90
CA LYS A 28 13.15 8.24 5.22
C LYS A 28 12.00 9.24 5.36
N ILE A 29 10.75 8.78 5.38
CA ILE A 29 9.59 9.66 5.61
C ILE A 29 9.55 10.07 7.09
N LEU A 30 9.80 9.14 8.00
CA LEU A 30 9.78 9.41 9.44
C LEU A 30 11.00 10.23 9.92
N SER A 31 12.03 10.41 9.10
CA SER A 31 13.12 11.35 9.43
C SER A 31 12.78 12.82 9.19
N LEU A 32 11.62 13.11 8.57
CA LEU A 32 11.10 14.48 8.44
C LEU A 32 10.70 15.07 9.82
N PRO A 33 10.53 16.40 9.93
CA PRO A 33 10.09 17.03 11.17
C PRO A 33 8.78 16.44 11.69
N ASP A 34 8.66 16.32 13.01
CA ASP A 34 7.52 15.67 13.68
C ASP A 34 6.15 16.27 13.30
N ALA A 35 6.07 17.58 13.05
CA ALA A 35 4.86 18.28 12.62
C ALA A 35 4.51 18.10 11.13
N THR A 36 5.32 17.35 10.37
CA THR A 36 5.07 17.11 8.94
C THR A 36 3.81 16.29 8.79
N ARG A 37 2.87 16.83 8.00
CA ARG A 37 1.61 16.17 7.66
C ARG A 37 1.87 15.08 6.62
N ILE A 38 1.29 13.92 6.84
CA ILE A 38 1.31 12.77 5.94
C ILE A 38 -0.13 12.54 5.50
N PHE A 39 -0.34 12.56 4.19
CA PHE A 39 -1.63 12.24 3.58
C PHE A 39 -1.59 10.83 3.00
N VAL A 40 -2.47 9.96 3.47
CA VAL A 40 -2.46 8.54 3.07
C VAL A 40 -3.27 8.33 1.79
N GLY A 41 -2.82 7.39 0.96
CA GLY A 41 -3.49 7.11 -0.33
C GLY A 41 -4.80 6.32 -0.19
N HIS A 42 -4.99 5.59 0.91
CA HIS A 42 -6.21 4.83 1.20
C HIS A 42 -6.46 4.80 2.71
N ASP A 43 -7.74 4.66 3.07
CA ASP A 43 -8.17 4.32 4.41
C ASP A 43 -9.26 3.25 4.34
N TYR A 44 -9.04 2.15 5.05
CA TYR A 44 -9.94 1.00 5.08
C TYR A 44 -10.72 0.91 6.39
N LYS A 45 -10.60 1.92 7.26
CA LYS A 45 -11.02 1.92 8.66
C LYS A 45 -10.25 0.89 9.49
N ALA A 46 -9.88 1.28 10.71
CA ALA A 46 -9.30 0.35 11.68
C ALA A 46 -10.40 -0.22 12.58
N PRO A 47 -10.21 -1.42 13.18
CA PRO A 47 -11.14 -1.92 14.18
C PRO A 47 -11.40 -0.87 15.28
N GLY A 48 -12.68 -0.55 15.52
CA GLY A 48 -13.09 0.46 16.50
C GLY A 48 -13.14 1.91 15.97
N ARG A 49 -12.86 2.15 14.69
CA ARG A 49 -13.03 3.44 14.04
C ARG A 49 -14.05 3.34 12.90
N ASP A 50 -15.14 4.10 13.01
CA ASP A 50 -16.22 4.09 12.00
C ASP A 50 -16.13 5.24 10.99
N ASP A 51 -15.28 6.23 11.26
CA ASP A 51 -15.05 7.38 10.39
C ASP A 51 -13.79 7.21 9.52
N TYR A 52 -13.82 7.80 8.34
CA TYR A 52 -12.64 7.85 7.46
C TYR A 52 -11.64 8.91 7.92
N ALA A 53 -10.35 8.61 7.76
CA ALA A 53 -9.26 9.53 8.00
C ALA A 53 -8.23 9.44 6.86
N TRP A 54 -7.59 10.55 6.54
CA TRP A 54 -6.64 10.63 5.42
C TRP A 54 -5.38 11.42 5.77
N GLU A 55 -5.28 11.91 7.00
CA GLU A 55 -4.21 12.80 7.45
C GLU A 55 -3.71 12.38 8.84
N THR A 56 -2.39 12.28 8.96
CA THR A 56 -1.65 12.03 10.22
C THR A 56 -0.38 12.88 10.20
N THR A 57 0.41 12.83 11.27
CA THR A 57 1.75 13.45 11.33
C THR A 57 2.86 12.43 11.46
N VAL A 58 4.10 12.83 11.17
CA VAL A 58 5.30 12.02 11.45
C VAL A 58 5.38 11.62 12.92
N ALA A 59 5.06 12.55 13.84
CA ALA A 59 5.03 12.26 15.27
C ALA A 59 4.06 11.12 15.62
N GLU A 60 2.86 11.17 15.07
CA GLU A 60 1.82 10.17 15.31
C GLU A 60 2.18 8.81 14.72
N GLU A 61 2.78 8.77 13.53
CA GLU A 61 3.22 7.53 12.91
C GLU A 61 4.36 6.87 13.71
N LYS A 62 5.36 7.65 14.12
CA LYS A 62 6.44 7.16 14.99
C LYS A 62 5.89 6.59 16.30
N ALA A 63 4.94 7.27 16.91
CA ALA A 63 4.42 6.88 18.22
C ALA A 63 3.41 5.73 18.15
N ARG A 64 2.53 5.70 17.14
CA ARG A 64 1.31 4.90 17.17
C ARG A 64 1.14 3.93 16.01
N ASN A 65 1.99 3.95 14.99
CA ASN A 65 1.81 3.04 13.87
C ASN A 65 1.93 1.58 14.31
N VAL A 66 0.86 0.81 14.13
CA VAL A 66 0.75 -0.58 14.63
C VAL A 66 1.70 -1.57 13.96
N HIS A 67 2.39 -1.17 12.88
CA HIS A 67 3.38 -1.99 12.18
C HIS A 67 4.82 -1.49 12.31
N VAL A 68 5.05 -0.17 12.28
CA VAL A 68 6.40 0.44 12.22
C VAL A 68 6.69 1.44 13.33
N GLY A 69 5.69 1.80 14.14
CA GLY A 69 5.84 2.73 15.25
C GLY A 69 6.51 2.10 16.46
N ALA A 70 6.69 2.91 17.51
CA ALA A 70 7.26 2.52 18.79
C ALA A 70 8.69 1.93 18.72
N GLY A 71 9.47 2.35 17.72
CA GLY A 71 10.87 1.94 17.58
C GLY A 71 11.09 0.51 17.07
N ARG A 72 10.07 -0.09 16.44
CA ARG A 72 10.17 -1.41 15.82
C ARG A 72 11.34 -1.50 14.84
N SER A 73 12.09 -2.59 14.96
CA SER A 73 13.24 -2.86 14.10
C SER A 73 12.83 -3.28 12.68
N ALA A 74 13.79 -3.23 11.75
CA ALA A 74 13.60 -3.72 10.38
C ALA A 74 13.21 -5.20 10.36
N ASP A 75 13.90 -6.04 11.14
CA ASP A 75 13.68 -7.49 11.17
C ASP A 75 12.27 -7.84 11.66
N GLU A 76 11.80 -7.18 12.74
CA GLU A 76 10.44 -7.35 13.25
C GLU A 76 9.40 -6.92 12.21
N PHE A 77 9.64 -5.80 11.53
CA PHE A 77 8.74 -5.32 10.49
C PHE A 77 8.67 -6.29 9.31
N VAL A 78 9.82 -6.73 8.79
CA VAL A 78 9.92 -7.63 7.63
C VAL A 78 9.23 -8.95 7.93
N ALA A 79 9.54 -9.57 9.08
CA ALA A 79 8.92 -10.83 9.48
C ALA A 79 7.39 -10.70 9.58
N MET A 80 6.90 -9.64 10.22
CA MET A 80 5.46 -9.37 10.33
C MET A 80 4.83 -9.14 8.96
N ARG A 81 5.47 -8.31 8.12
CA ARG A 81 4.93 -7.88 6.82
C ARG A 81 4.81 -9.05 5.85
N GLU A 82 5.85 -9.87 5.74
CA GLU A 82 5.86 -11.04 4.87
C GLU A 82 4.89 -12.12 5.35
N ALA A 83 4.78 -12.35 6.67
CA ALA A 83 3.79 -13.26 7.21
C ALA A 83 2.36 -12.79 6.90
N ARG A 84 2.09 -11.48 7.05
CA ARG A 84 0.79 -10.90 6.74
C ARG A 84 0.48 -10.98 5.25
N ASP A 85 1.43 -10.68 4.37
CA ASP A 85 1.22 -10.68 2.91
C ASP A 85 0.78 -12.05 2.38
N LYS A 86 1.33 -13.15 2.94
CA LYS A 86 0.92 -14.53 2.61
C LYS A 86 -0.56 -14.83 2.89
N THR A 87 -1.23 -14.01 3.71
CA THR A 87 -2.65 -14.20 4.07
C THR A 87 -3.60 -13.37 3.20
N LEU A 88 -3.08 -12.46 2.37
CA LEU A 88 -3.89 -11.51 1.63
C LEU A 88 -4.32 -12.07 0.28
N GLY A 89 -5.62 -11.99 -0.02
CA GLY A 89 -6.12 -12.22 -1.37
C GLY A 89 -5.65 -11.14 -2.35
N MET A 90 -5.73 -11.45 -3.64
CA MET A 90 -5.46 -10.45 -4.69
C MET A 90 -6.50 -9.33 -4.66
N PRO A 91 -6.11 -8.06 -4.85
CA PRO A 91 -7.07 -6.96 -4.95
C PRO A 91 -8.02 -7.20 -6.12
N ARG A 92 -9.32 -6.99 -5.91
CA ARG A 92 -10.38 -7.24 -6.89
C ARG A 92 -10.12 -6.60 -8.26
N LEU A 93 -9.52 -5.42 -8.28
CA LEU A 93 -9.27 -4.64 -9.50
C LEU A 93 -7.81 -4.64 -9.96
N ILE A 94 -6.96 -5.55 -9.47
CA ILE A 94 -5.52 -5.50 -9.81
C ILE A 94 -5.27 -5.61 -11.32
N VAL A 95 -5.87 -6.59 -11.99
CA VAL A 95 -5.72 -6.83 -13.44
C VAL A 95 -6.17 -5.64 -14.29
N PRO A 96 -7.39 -5.08 -14.12
CA PRO A 96 -7.81 -3.92 -14.89
C PRO A 96 -6.99 -2.66 -14.54
N SER A 97 -6.72 -2.42 -13.26
CA SER A 97 -5.98 -1.23 -12.83
C SER A 97 -4.55 -1.21 -13.37
N LEU A 98 -3.82 -2.33 -13.33
CA LEU A 98 -2.46 -2.37 -13.85
C LEU A 98 -2.41 -2.07 -15.35
N GLN A 99 -3.32 -2.65 -16.14
CA GLN A 99 -3.38 -2.44 -17.59
C GLN A 99 -3.60 -0.97 -17.97
N VAL A 100 -4.46 -0.27 -17.23
CA VAL A 100 -4.77 1.14 -17.51
C VAL A 100 -3.68 2.05 -16.94
N ASN A 101 -3.23 1.80 -15.70
CA ASN A 101 -2.27 2.66 -15.01
C ASN A 101 -0.87 2.60 -15.62
N MET A 102 -0.45 1.45 -16.15
CA MET A 102 0.84 1.35 -16.88
C MET A 102 0.85 2.16 -18.19
N ARG A 103 -0.32 2.60 -18.66
CA ARG A 103 -0.52 3.46 -19.83
C ARG A 103 -0.88 4.90 -19.43
N ALA A 104 -0.48 5.33 -18.23
CA ALA A 104 -0.80 6.64 -17.69
C ALA A 104 -2.31 6.97 -17.68
N GLY A 105 -3.16 5.97 -17.45
CA GLY A 105 -4.61 6.12 -17.42
C GLY A 105 -5.30 5.92 -18.77
N GLN A 106 -4.56 5.67 -19.85
CA GLN A 106 -5.14 5.41 -21.16
C GLN A 106 -5.69 3.99 -21.24
N MET A 107 -6.86 3.86 -21.87
CA MET A 107 -7.45 2.56 -22.18
C MET A 107 -6.60 1.81 -23.23
N PRO A 108 -6.65 0.47 -23.27
CA PRO A 108 -6.06 -0.29 -24.37
C PRO A 108 -6.58 0.20 -25.73
N PRO A 109 -5.76 0.14 -26.81
CA PRO A 109 -6.24 0.46 -28.14
C PRO A 109 -7.43 -0.44 -28.51
N PRO A 110 -8.40 0.07 -29.30
CA PRO A 110 -9.50 -0.74 -29.79
C PRO A 110 -9.00 -1.87 -30.68
N GLU A 111 -9.71 -2.99 -30.69
CA GLU A 111 -9.49 -4.09 -31.65
C GLU A 111 -10.15 -3.77 -33.00
N GLU A 112 -10.09 -4.71 -33.97
CA GLU A 112 -10.61 -4.50 -35.33
C GLU A 112 -12.12 -4.25 -35.38
N ASP A 113 -12.86 -4.68 -34.36
CA ASP A 113 -14.29 -4.45 -34.19
C ASP A 113 -14.61 -3.04 -33.64
N GLY A 114 -13.59 -2.23 -33.37
CA GLY A 114 -13.70 -0.88 -32.83
C GLY A 114 -13.92 -0.82 -31.31
N ASN A 115 -14.01 -1.94 -30.61
CA ASN A 115 -14.25 -2.00 -29.16
C ASN A 115 -12.94 -2.13 -28.36
N THR A 116 -12.97 -1.69 -27.10
CA THR A 116 -11.84 -1.81 -26.17
C THR A 116 -12.08 -2.92 -25.15
N TYR A 117 -11.09 -3.79 -24.96
CA TYR A 117 -11.15 -4.92 -24.05
C TYR A 117 -10.03 -4.91 -23.02
N LEU A 118 -10.36 -5.29 -21.78
CA LEU A 118 -9.38 -5.60 -20.74
C LEU A 118 -9.04 -7.08 -20.79
N LYS A 119 -7.74 -7.40 -20.82
CA LYS A 119 -7.28 -8.80 -20.91
C LYS A 119 -7.15 -9.38 -19.52
N VAL A 120 -7.93 -10.43 -19.21
CA VAL A 120 -7.86 -11.14 -17.93
C VAL A 120 -7.08 -12.44 -18.13
N PRO A 121 -5.86 -12.57 -17.58
CA PRO A 121 -5.10 -13.81 -17.69
C PRO A 121 -5.79 -14.93 -16.90
N VAL A 122 -5.88 -16.12 -17.50
CA VAL A 122 -6.45 -17.31 -16.87
C VAL A 122 -5.34 -18.12 -16.21
N ASN A 123 -5.50 -18.45 -14.93
CA ASN A 123 -4.54 -19.22 -14.12
C ASN A 123 -3.12 -18.63 -14.06
N LYS A 124 -2.98 -17.33 -14.31
CA LYS A 124 -1.71 -16.60 -14.25
C LYS A 124 -1.93 -15.22 -13.66
N LEU A 125 -1.07 -14.84 -12.73
CA LEU A 125 -0.88 -13.46 -12.28
C LEU A 125 0.54 -13.28 -11.75
#